data_AF-A0A358BAE8-F1
#
_entry.id   AF-A0A358BAE8-F1
#
_cell.length_a   1.000
_cell.length_b   1.000
_cell.length_c   1.000
_cell.angle_alpha   90.00
_cell.angle_beta   90.00
_cell.angle_gamma   90.00
#
_symmetry.space_group_name_H-M   'P 1'
#
loop_
_entity.id
_entity.type
_entity.pdbx_description
1 polymer ?
#
loop_
_entity_poly.entity_id
_entity_poly.type
_entity_poly.pdbx_seq_one_letter_code
_entity_poly.pdbx_strand_id
1 'polypeptide(L)'
;MTDRRFKKRTIFLIAYLIFALLPIYWMVNMSFKTNQEILSSFSLLPQAFTWDNYKTIFTDESWYSGYINSLIYVAINTTISLTVALPAAYAFSRYSFLGDKHVFFWLLTNRMTPPAVFLLPFFQLYTTVGLMDTHLAVALAHLLFNVPLAVWILEGFMSGIPREIDETAYIDGYSFPRFFITIFLPLIKAGVGVAAFFCFMFSWVELLLARTLTSVNAKPIVATMTRTVSASGMDWATLAAAGVLTIVPGAIVIWFVRHYIAKGFAMGRV
;
A
#
# COMPACT_ATOMS: atom_id res chain seq x y z
N MET A 1 3.50 -38.77 21.55
CA MET A 1 2.28 -38.17 20.92
C MET A 1 2.53 -36.77 20.32
N THR A 2 3.51 -36.02 20.82
CA THR A 2 3.89 -34.66 20.37
C THR A 2 4.43 -34.62 18.92
N ASP A 3 5.24 -35.60 18.52
CA ASP A 3 5.81 -35.68 17.16
C ASP A 3 4.76 -35.85 16.05
N ARG A 4 3.72 -36.64 16.32
CA ARG A 4 2.66 -36.90 15.32
C ARG A 4 1.76 -35.68 15.12
N ARG A 5 1.59 -34.83 16.15
CA ARG A 5 0.91 -33.53 16.04
C ARG A 5 1.77 -32.51 15.29
N PHE A 6 3.08 -32.49 15.52
CA PHE A 6 4.01 -31.60 14.81
C PHE A 6 4.06 -31.91 13.31
N LYS A 7 4.19 -33.19 12.92
CA LYS A 7 4.16 -33.61 11.50
C LYS A 7 2.84 -33.25 10.80
N LYS A 8 1.69 -33.44 11.46
CA LYS A 8 0.37 -33.05 10.90
C LYS A 8 0.26 -31.54 10.68
N ARG A 9 0.73 -30.73 11.64
CA ARG A 9 0.72 -29.26 11.53
C ARG A 9 1.59 -28.79 10.36
N THR A 10 2.80 -29.33 10.22
CA THR A 10 3.70 -28.95 9.14
C THR A 10 3.13 -29.33 7.77
N ILE A 11 2.57 -30.53 7.62
CA ILE A 11 1.90 -30.95 6.37
C ILE A 11 0.75 -30.01 6.03
N PHE A 12 -0.08 -29.67 7.00
CA PHE A 12 -1.18 -28.72 6.80
C PHE A 12 -0.67 -27.34 6.37
N LEU A 13 0.37 -26.80 7.02
CA LEU A 13 0.96 -25.51 6.66
C LEU A 13 1.56 -25.51 5.26
N ILE A 14 2.20 -26.60 4.84
CA ILE A 14 2.74 -26.75 3.47
C ILE A 14 1.59 -26.81 2.46
N ALA A 15 0.55 -27.61 2.72
CA ALA A 15 -0.61 -27.70 1.84
C ALA A 15 -1.32 -26.35 1.71
N TYR A 16 -1.47 -25.62 2.83
CA TYR A 16 -2.01 -24.27 2.85
C TYR A 16 -1.15 -23.28 2.03
N LEU A 17 0.18 -23.35 2.16
CA LEU A 17 1.10 -22.52 1.38
C LEU A 17 0.98 -22.79 -0.13
N ILE A 18 0.94 -24.07 -0.53
CA ILE A 18 0.77 -24.46 -1.94
C ILE A 18 -0.57 -23.92 -2.48
N PHE A 19 -1.64 -24.09 -1.71
CA PHE A 19 -2.96 -23.56 -2.07
C PHE A 19 -2.96 -22.03 -2.22
N ALA A 20 -2.32 -21.31 -1.30
CA ALA A 20 -2.22 -19.85 -1.34
C ALA A 20 -1.38 -19.34 -2.52
N LEU A 21 -0.36 -20.09 -2.96
CA LEU A 21 0.50 -19.72 -4.08
C LEU A 21 -0.08 -20.12 -5.45
N LEU A 22 -1.07 -21.01 -5.49
CA LEU A 22 -1.69 -21.50 -6.72
C LEU A 22 -2.19 -20.38 -7.66
N PRO A 23 -2.95 -19.35 -7.21
CA PRO A 23 -3.38 -18.27 -8.10
C PRO A 23 -2.21 -17.42 -8.61
N ILE A 24 -1.18 -17.22 -7.79
CA ILE A 24 0.02 -16.48 -8.19
C ILE A 24 0.78 -17.28 -9.25
N TYR A 25 0.98 -18.58 -9.03
CA TYR A 25 1.56 -19.48 -10.02
C TYR A 25 0.79 -19.45 -11.33
N TRP A 26 -0.54 -19.52 -11.27
CA TRP A 26 -1.36 -19.49 -12.48
C TRP A 26 -1.22 -18.18 -13.26
N MET A 27 -1.19 -17.04 -12.55
CA MET A 27 -0.96 -15.73 -13.16
C MET A 27 0.43 -15.62 -13.79
N VAL A 28 1.47 -16.12 -13.10
CA VAL A 28 2.85 -16.18 -13.65
C VAL A 28 2.93 -17.13 -14.85
N ASN A 29 2.21 -18.24 -14.83
CA ASN A 29 2.16 -19.15 -15.97
C ASN A 29 1.48 -18.50 -17.18
N MET A 30 0.38 -17.77 -16.97
CA MET A 30 -0.33 -17.05 -18.03
C MET A 30 0.49 -15.91 -18.64
N SER A 31 1.36 -15.25 -17.86
CA SER A 31 2.17 -14.14 -18.36
C SER A 31 3.22 -14.56 -19.41
N PHE A 32 3.56 -15.84 -19.46
CA PHE A 32 4.50 -16.42 -20.43
C PHE A 32 3.83 -17.14 -21.62
N LYS A 33 2.51 -17.00 -21.77
CA LYS A 33 1.70 -17.63 -22.83
C LYS A 33 1.12 -16.62 -23.79
N THR A 34 0.63 -17.11 -24.93
CA THR A 34 -0.23 -16.34 -25.84
C THR A 34 -1.70 -16.43 -25.41
N ASN A 35 -2.52 -15.44 -25.79
CA ASN A 35 -3.97 -15.51 -25.55
C ASN A 35 -4.63 -16.73 -26.19
N GLN A 36 -4.15 -17.16 -27.37
CA GLN A 36 -4.65 -18.36 -28.02
C GLN A 36 -4.38 -19.60 -27.17
N GLU A 37 -3.17 -19.76 -26.62
CA GLU A 37 -2.85 -20.91 -25.74
C GLU A 37 -3.73 -20.92 -24.49
N ILE A 38 -3.88 -19.75 -23.84
CA ILE A 38 -4.71 -19.59 -22.63
C ILE A 38 -6.15 -20.01 -22.85
N LEU A 39 -6.73 -19.66 -24.00
CA LEU A 39 -8.15 -19.91 -24.29
C LEU A 39 -8.41 -21.30 -24.88
N SER A 40 -7.42 -21.90 -25.56
CA SER A 40 -7.62 -23.15 -26.31
C SER A 40 -7.23 -24.41 -25.55
N SER A 41 -6.37 -24.31 -24.53
CA SER A 41 -5.83 -25.49 -23.85
C SER A 41 -5.61 -25.26 -22.35
N PHE A 42 -5.91 -26.30 -21.55
CA PHE A 42 -5.50 -26.32 -20.16
C PHE A 42 -4.08 -26.89 -20.07
N SER A 43 -3.07 -26.01 -19.99
CA SER A 43 -1.67 -26.39 -19.85
C SER A 43 -1.09 -25.88 -18.51
N LEU A 44 -0.48 -26.77 -17.72
CA LEU A 44 0.18 -26.38 -16.46
C LEU A 44 1.42 -25.53 -16.72
N LEU A 45 2.17 -25.82 -17.78
CA LEU A 45 3.33 -25.06 -18.22
C LEU A 45 3.08 -24.45 -19.61
N PRO A 46 3.77 -23.36 -19.98
CA PRO A 46 3.67 -22.78 -21.31
C PRO A 46 4.16 -23.79 -22.34
N GLN A 47 3.30 -24.11 -23.31
CA GLN A 47 3.70 -24.92 -24.46
C GLN A 47 4.53 -24.09 -25.45
N ALA A 48 4.14 -22.83 -25.64
CA ALA A 48 4.86 -21.84 -26.44
C ALA A 48 5.32 -20.69 -25.53
N PHE A 49 6.39 -20.92 -24.78
CA PHE A 49 6.96 -19.93 -23.88
C PHE A 49 7.35 -18.65 -24.64
N THR A 50 6.85 -17.49 -24.19
CA THR A 50 7.16 -16.19 -24.79
C THR A 50 7.39 -15.09 -23.75
N TRP A 51 8.25 -14.14 -24.11
CA TRP A 51 8.49 -12.89 -23.37
C TRP A 51 7.72 -11.70 -23.94
N ASP A 52 6.91 -11.91 -24.98
CA ASP A 52 6.36 -10.79 -25.76
C ASP A 52 5.44 -9.90 -24.93
N ASN A 53 4.67 -10.45 -23.99
CA ASN A 53 3.85 -9.67 -23.05
C ASN A 53 4.70 -8.72 -22.20
N TYR A 54 5.86 -9.19 -21.71
CA TYR A 54 6.80 -8.35 -20.95
C TYR A 54 7.49 -7.32 -21.85
N LYS A 55 7.88 -7.70 -23.08
CA LYS A 55 8.43 -6.74 -24.06
C LYS A 55 7.43 -5.62 -24.30
N THR A 56 6.17 -5.94 -24.60
CA THR A 56 5.09 -4.94 -24.78
C THR A 56 5.05 -3.97 -23.60
N ILE A 57 5.06 -4.48 -22.36
CA ILE A 57 5.00 -3.62 -21.16
C ILE A 57 6.23 -2.70 -21.05
N PHE A 58 7.42 -3.20 -21.34
CA PHE A 58 8.67 -2.44 -21.17
C PHE A 58 9.02 -1.55 -22.37
N THR A 59 8.43 -1.77 -23.54
CA THR A 59 8.70 -0.97 -24.75
C THR A 59 7.59 0.03 -25.07
N ASP A 60 6.35 -0.24 -24.66
CA ASP A 60 5.22 0.68 -24.85
C ASP A 60 5.18 1.69 -23.68
N GLU A 61 5.38 2.95 -24.00
CA GLU A 61 5.32 4.06 -23.04
C GLU A 61 4.02 4.08 -22.26
N SER A 62 2.89 3.76 -22.89
CA SER A 62 1.59 3.76 -22.22
C SER A 62 1.47 2.70 -21.12
N TRP A 63 2.33 1.67 -21.14
CA TRP A 63 2.44 0.64 -20.13
C TRP A 63 3.44 0.96 -19.03
N TYR A 64 4.72 1.16 -19.36
CA TYR A 64 5.74 1.36 -18.32
C TYR A 64 5.54 2.70 -17.58
N SER A 65 5.01 3.74 -18.25
CA SER A 65 4.69 5.02 -17.59
C SER A 65 3.64 4.84 -16.50
N GLY A 66 2.70 3.90 -16.67
CA GLY A 66 1.69 3.57 -15.66
C GLY A 66 2.32 3.11 -14.34
N TYR A 67 3.37 2.29 -14.39
CA TYR A 67 4.11 1.87 -13.20
C TYR A 67 4.86 3.04 -12.55
N ILE A 68 5.55 3.84 -13.37
CA ILE A 68 6.31 4.99 -12.89
C ILE A 68 5.38 6.00 -12.23
N ASN A 69 4.27 6.35 -12.88
CA ASN A 69 3.24 7.24 -12.34
C ASN A 69 2.70 6.71 -11.01
N SER A 70 2.39 5.42 -10.94
CA SER A 70 1.96 4.76 -9.71
C SER A 70 2.99 4.86 -8.58
N LEU A 71 4.25 4.59 -8.87
CA LEU A 71 5.31 4.72 -7.85
C LEU A 71 5.48 6.18 -7.39
N ILE A 72 5.38 7.15 -8.30
CA ILE A 72 5.52 8.58 -7.97
C ILE A 72 4.42 9.03 -7.00
N TYR A 73 3.13 8.87 -7.34
CA TYR A 73 2.08 9.37 -6.46
C TYR A 73 2.00 8.59 -5.14
N VAL A 74 2.35 7.29 -5.14
CA VAL A 74 2.42 6.48 -3.90
C VAL A 74 3.55 6.97 -2.99
N ALA A 75 4.72 7.29 -3.55
CA ALA A 75 5.83 7.82 -2.78
C ALA A 75 5.50 9.21 -2.18
N ILE A 76 4.90 10.09 -2.99
CA ILE A 76 4.43 11.41 -2.53
C ILE A 76 3.41 11.24 -1.39
N ASN A 77 2.38 10.42 -1.61
CA ASN A 77 1.34 10.18 -0.61
C ASN A 77 1.92 9.62 0.69
N THR A 78 2.76 8.58 0.60
CA THR A 78 3.33 7.91 1.79
C THR A 78 4.18 8.89 2.59
N THR A 79 5.01 9.68 1.91
CA THR A 79 5.87 10.68 2.55
C THR A 79 5.06 11.75 3.26
N ILE A 80 4.06 12.33 2.59
CA ILE A 80 3.20 13.37 3.19
C ILE A 80 2.38 12.76 4.35
N SER A 81 1.83 11.56 4.17
CA SER A 81 1.04 10.87 5.21
C SER A 81 1.85 10.69 6.48
N LEU A 82 3.08 10.18 6.39
CA LEU A 82 3.95 10.00 7.56
C LEU A 82 4.38 11.33 8.18
N THR A 83 4.69 12.32 7.34
CA THR A 83 5.12 13.65 7.81
C THR A 83 4.03 14.32 8.64
N VAL A 84 2.76 14.17 8.25
CA VAL A 84 1.61 14.72 8.98
C VAL A 84 1.21 13.82 10.15
N ALA A 85 1.24 12.51 9.97
CA ALA A 85 0.77 11.56 10.98
C ALA A 85 1.70 11.44 12.19
N LEU A 86 3.01 11.56 12.01
CA LEU A 86 3.99 11.50 13.11
C LEU A 86 3.72 12.54 14.22
N PRO A 87 3.67 13.86 13.94
CA PRO A 87 3.38 14.85 14.97
C PRO A 87 1.94 14.74 15.50
N ALA A 88 0.97 14.39 14.65
CA ALA A 88 -0.42 14.22 15.08
C ALA A 88 -0.59 13.04 16.06
N ALA A 89 -0.01 11.88 15.75
CA ALA A 89 0.00 10.71 16.62
C ALA A 89 0.73 11.00 17.94
N TYR A 90 1.85 11.74 17.90
CA TYR A 90 2.54 12.15 19.11
C TYR A 90 1.64 13.00 19.99
N ALA A 91 0.94 13.97 19.40
CA ALA A 91 0.03 14.84 20.13
C ALA A 91 -1.11 14.05 20.79
N PHE A 92 -1.73 13.12 20.07
CA PHE A 92 -2.78 12.24 20.63
C PHE A 92 -2.27 11.30 21.74
N SER A 93 -1.01 10.86 21.66
CA SER A 93 -0.44 9.96 22.68
C SER A 93 0.00 10.69 23.96
N ARG A 94 0.40 11.96 23.86
CA ARG A 94 1.00 12.73 24.97
C ARG A 94 0.09 13.76 25.60
N TYR A 95 -0.73 14.43 24.80
CA TYR A 95 -1.56 15.53 25.27
C TYR A 95 -3.03 15.12 25.36
N SER A 96 -3.65 15.43 26.49
CA SER A 96 -5.10 15.48 26.61
C SER A 96 -5.56 16.90 26.33
N PHE A 97 -6.41 17.09 25.31
CA PHE A 97 -6.99 18.39 25.00
C PHE A 97 -8.50 18.26 24.81
N LEU A 98 -9.21 19.39 24.86
CA LEU A 98 -10.67 19.39 24.81
C LEU A 98 -11.16 18.80 23.48
N GLY A 99 -11.84 17.65 23.55
CA GLY A 99 -12.39 16.96 22.37
C GLY A 99 -11.43 16.03 21.63
N ASP A 100 -10.24 15.75 22.18
CA ASP A 100 -9.25 14.81 21.63
C ASP A 100 -9.86 13.49 21.12
N LYS A 101 -10.70 12.83 21.93
CA LYS A 101 -11.38 11.58 21.58
C LYS A 101 -12.36 11.75 20.41
N HIS A 102 -13.07 12.87 20.35
CA HIS A 102 -14.02 13.16 19.26
C HIS A 102 -13.27 13.44 17.96
N VAL A 103 -12.18 14.21 18.00
CA VAL A 103 -11.34 14.47 16.82
C VAL A 103 -10.70 13.18 16.33
N PHE A 104 -10.16 12.35 17.23
CA PHE A 104 -9.58 11.06 16.87
C PHE A 104 -10.61 10.10 16.25
N PHE A 105 -11.81 10.02 16.83
CA PHE A 105 -12.91 9.22 16.29
C PHE A 105 -13.39 9.73 14.91
N TRP A 106 -13.53 11.05 14.76
CA TRP A 106 -13.87 11.66 13.48
C TRP A 106 -12.80 11.38 12.41
N LEU A 107 -11.52 11.45 12.78
CA LEU A 107 -10.41 11.10 11.90
C LEU A 107 -10.55 9.66 11.39
N LEU A 108 -10.78 8.70 12.30
CA LEU A 108 -10.99 7.29 11.95
C LEU A 108 -12.21 7.05 11.07
N THR A 109 -13.27 7.84 11.24
CA THR A 109 -14.50 7.70 10.44
C THR A 109 -14.23 7.93 8.95
N ASN A 110 -13.34 8.87 8.59
CA ASN A 110 -12.96 9.11 7.20
C ASN A 110 -12.33 7.87 6.53
N ARG A 111 -11.60 7.05 7.29
CA ARG A 111 -11.02 5.79 6.78
C ARG A 111 -12.08 4.72 6.49
N MET A 112 -13.19 4.73 7.22
CA MET A 112 -14.26 3.74 7.07
C MET A 112 -15.18 4.05 5.88
N THR A 113 -15.18 5.29 5.41
CA THR A 113 -16.01 5.72 4.28
C THR A 113 -15.49 5.12 2.96
N PRO A 114 -16.38 4.60 2.10
CA PRO A 114 -15.97 4.08 0.80
C PRO A 114 -15.43 5.20 -0.11
N PRO A 115 -14.29 5.01 -0.81
CA PRO A 115 -13.70 6.03 -1.69
C PRO A 115 -14.63 6.57 -2.77
N ALA A 116 -15.59 5.76 -3.22
CA ALA A 116 -16.59 6.14 -4.23
C ALA A 116 -17.41 7.39 -3.86
N VAL A 117 -17.67 7.60 -2.57
CA VAL A 117 -18.46 8.75 -2.10
C VAL A 117 -17.72 10.08 -2.35
N PHE A 118 -16.39 10.06 -2.31
CA PHE A 118 -15.57 11.25 -2.50
C PHE A 118 -15.20 11.51 -3.97
N LEU A 119 -15.55 10.61 -4.88
CA LEU A 119 -15.19 10.70 -6.28
C LEU A 119 -15.69 12.00 -6.92
N LEU A 120 -17.00 12.29 -6.80
CA LEU A 120 -17.59 13.48 -7.41
C LEU A 120 -17.05 14.79 -6.77
N PRO A 121 -16.97 14.92 -5.42
CA PRO A 121 -16.35 16.07 -4.78
C PRO A 121 -14.90 16.32 -5.22
N PHE A 122 -14.04 15.29 -5.24
CA PHE A 122 -12.65 15.46 -5.68
C PHE A 122 -12.57 15.85 -7.15
N PHE A 123 -13.38 15.23 -8.01
CA PHE A 123 -13.42 15.56 -9.43
C PHE A 123 -13.79 17.03 -9.65
N GLN A 124 -14.85 17.52 -9.01
CA GLN A 124 -15.29 18.92 -9.11
C GLN A 124 -14.24 19.89 -8.58
N LEU A 125 -13.69 19.60 -7.39
CA LEU A 125 -12.67 20.43 -6.77
C LEU A 125 -11.42 20.53 -7.66
N TYR A 126 -10.87 19.39 -8.07
CA TYR A 126 -9.61 19.36 -8.84
C TYR A 126 -9.78 19.87 -10.26
N THR A 127 -10.97 19.74 -10.86
CA THR A 127 -11.28 20.43 -12.12
C THR A 127 -11.26 21.95 -11.93
N THR A 128 -11.86 22.45 -10.84
CA THR A 128 -11.96 23.88 -10.56
C THR A 128 -10.59 24.52 -10.29
N VAL A 129 -9.72 23.83 -9.55
CA VAL A 129 -8.37 24.33 -9.22
C VAL A 129 -7.30 23.94 -10.25
N GLY A 130 -7.67 23.23 -11.31
CA GLY A 130 -6.74 22.82 -12.37
C GLY A 130 -5.71 21.77 -11.97
N LEU A 131 -6.03 20.91 -10.99
CA LEU A 131 -5.11 19.88 -10.45
C LEU A 131 -5.29 18.51 -11.13
N MET A 132 -6.30 18.35 -11.99
CA MET A 132 -6.58 17.09 -12.71
C MET A 132 -5.36 16.60 -13.49
N ASP A 133 -5.25 15.28 -13.63
CA ASP A 133 -4.18 14.61 -14.38
C ASP A 133 -2.75 14.89 -13.85
N THR A 134 -2.62 15.05 -12.53
CA THR A 134 -1.33 15.19 -11.85
C THR A 134 -1.12 14.09 -10.81
N HIS A 135 0.14 13.73 -10.53
CA HIS A 135 0.47 12.81 -9.43
C HIS A 135 0.04 13.38 -8.07
N LEU A 136 0.06 14.70 -7.93
CA LEU A 136 -0.33 15.38 -6.70
C LEU A 136 -1.83 15.24 -6.42
N ALA A 137 -2.70 15.32 -7.45
CA ALA A 137 -4.13 15.05 -7.28
C ALA A 137 -4.38 13.68 -6.64
N VAL A 138 -3.79 12.62 -7.20
CA VAL A 138 -3.95 11.26 -6.67
C VAL A 138 -3.39 11.16 -5.26
N ALA A 139 -2.18 11.70 -5.03
CA ALA A 139 -1.54 11.64 -3.73
C ALA A 139 -2.37 12.34 -2.64
N LEU A 140 -2.90 13.53 -2.90
CA LEU A 140 -3.73 14.29 -1.97
C LEU A 140 -5.08 13.61 -1.71
N ALA A 141 -5.72 13.06 -2.74
CA ALA A 141 -6.97 12.32 -2.57
C ALA A 141 -6.79 11.09 -1.65
N HIS A 142 -5.66 10.40 -1.78
CA HIS A 142 -5.34 9.26 -0.92
C HIS A 142 -4.98 9.66 0.53
N LEU A 143 -4.53 10.90 0.80
CA LEU A 143 -4.22 11.35 2.17
C LEU A 143 -5.44 11.27 3.08
N LEU A 144 -6.63 11.53 2.53
CA LEU A 144 -7.90 11.45 3.25
C LEU A 144 -8.07 10.12 3.99
N PHE A 145 -7.55 9.03 3.42
CA PHE A 145 -7.64 7.68 3.99
C PHE A 145 -6.35 7.26 4.68
N ASN A 146 -5.19 7.67 4.17
CA ASN A 146 -3.90 7.24 4.68
C ASN A 146 -3.47 7.96 5.95
N VAL A 147 -3.79 9.26 6.11
CA VAL A 147 -3.45 10.01 7.32
C VAL A 147 -4.17 9.43 8.55
N PRO A 148 -5.49 9.19 8.54
CA PRO A 148 -6.17 8.55 9.66
C PRO A 148 -5.57 7.21 10.07
N LEU A 149 -5.28 6.35 9.09
CA LEU A 149 -4.71 5.04 9.34
C LEU A 149 -3.29 5.15 9.92
N ALA A 150 -2.46 6.02 9.37
CA ALA A 150 -1.10 6.26 9.86
C ALA A 150 -1.11 6.83 11.28
N VAL A 151 -1.97 7.81 11.57
CA VAL A 151 -2.12 8.39 12.92
C VAL A 151 -2.51 7.32 13.91
N TRP A 152 -3.50 6.48 13.57
CA TRP A 152 -3.97 5.41 14.45
C TRP A 152 -2.89 4.35 14.73
N ILE A 153 -2.17 3.90 13.69
CA ILE A 153 -1.06 2.96 13.87
C ILE A 153 0.02 3.59 14.75
N LEU A 154 0.47 4.79 14.41
CA LEU A 154 1.58 5.45 15.11
C LEU A 154 1.22 5.77 16.56
N GLU A 155 0.00 6.24 16.83
CA GLU A 155 -0.48 6.53 18.18
C GLU A 155 -0.39 5.28 19.07
N GLY A 156 -0.84 4.11 18.59
CA GLY A 156 -0.73 2.87 19.35
C GLY A 156 0.71 2.47 19.69
N PHE A 157 1.67 2.72 18.80
CA PHE A 157 3.09 2.50 19.08
C PHE A 157 3.68 3.55 20.04
N MET A 158 3.29 4.82 19.91
CA MET A 158 3.80 5.92 20.73
C MET A 158 3.25 5.87 22.16
N SER A 159 1.99 5.46 22.33
CA SER A 159 1.35 5.27 23.63
C SER A 159 1.97 4.12 24.44
N GLY A 160 2.64 3.18 23.78
CA GLY A 160 3.43 2.14 24.44
C GLY A 160 4.79 2.60 24.98
N ILE A 161 5.25 3.82 24.64
CA ILE A 161 6.51 4.36 25.14
C ILE A 161 6.26 5.09 26.47
N PRO A 162 6.99 4.74 27.55
CA PRO A 162 6.88 5.41 28.85
C PRO A 162 7.12 6.93 28.74
N ARG A 163 6.35 7.73 29.51
CA ARG A 163 6.41 9.21 29.46
C ARG A 163 7.71 9.77 30.05
N GLU A 164 8.37 8.98 30.87
CA GLU A 164 9.64 9.29 31.53
C GLU A 164 10.75 9.57 30.50
N ILE A 165 10.65 9.00 29.29
CA ILE A 165 11.58 9.28 28.19
C ILE A 165 11.50 10.74 27.75
N ASP A 166 10.28 11.28 27.65
CA ASP A 166 10.01 12.67 27.29
C ASP A 166 10.52 13.62 28.39
N GLU A 167 10.26 13.28 29.66
CA GLU A 167 10.69 14.05 30.84
C GLU A 167 12.22 14.09 30.97
N THR A 168 12.89 12.95 30.78
CA THR A 168 14.36 12.85 30.85
C THR A 168 15.00 13.70 29.75
N ALA A 169 14.47 13.62 28.52
CA ALA A 169 14.99 14.43 27.42
C ALA A 169 14.82 15.94 27.66
N TYR A 170 13.72 16.34 28.29
CA TYR A 170 13.49 17.73 28.70
C TYR A 170 14.51 18.19 29.76
N ILE A 171 14.79 17.36 30.78
CA ILE A 171 15.80 17.64 31.81
C ILE A 171 17.20 17.74 31.19
N ASP A 172 17.51 16.88 30.21
CA ASP A 172 18.77 16.90 29.45
C ASP A 172 18.88 18.11 28.49
N GLY A 173 17.87 18.98 28.44
CA GLY A 173 17.89 20.22 27.65
C GLY A 173 17.71 20.01 26.15
N TYR A 174 17.14 18.87 25.71
CA TYR A 174 16.83 18.67 24.30
C TYR A 174 15.71 19.62 23.86
N SER A 175 15.88 20.24 22.69
CA SER A 175 14.76 20.88 21.99
C SER A 175 13.82 19.81 21.43
N PHE A 176 12.52 20.12 21.35
CA PHE A 176 11.50 19.15 20.92
C PHE A 176 11.79 18.52 19.54
N PRO A 177 12.11 19.26 18.47
CA PRO A 177 12.41 18.64 17.17
C PRO A 177 13.63 17.72 17.23
N ARG A 178 14.65 18.08 18.02
CA ARG A 178 15.86 17.27 18.19
C ARG A 178 15.51 15.98 18.93
N PHE A 179 14.86 16.07 20.08
CA PHE A 179 14.36 14.91 20.84
C PHE A 179 13.54 13.96 19.95
N PHE A 180 12.57 14.52 19.22
CA PHE A 180 11.66 13.74 18.40
C PHE A 180 12.40 12.94 17.33
N ILE A 181 13.33 13.58 16.61
CA ILE A 181 14.06 12.93 15.51
C ILE A 181 15.15 12.00 16.02
N THR A 182 15.90 12.37 17.06
CA THR A 182 17.10 11.62 17.48
C THR A 182 16.82 10.53 18.49
N ILE A 183 15.78 10.67 19.32
CA ILE A 183 15.48 9.72 20.41
C ILE A 183 14.15 9.03 20.12
N PHE A 184 13.07 9.79 19.94
CA PHE A 184 11.73 9.24 19.90
C PHE A 184 11.45 8.43 18.64
N LEU A 185 11.76 8.98 17.45
CA LEU A 185 11.51 8.34 16.16
C LEU A 185 12.24 6.99 16.01
N PRO A 186 13.51 6.83 16.42
CA PRO A 186 14.17 5.51 16.47
C PRO A 186 13.48 4.47 17.35
N LEU A 187 12.85 4.87 18.45
CA LEU A 187 12.11 3.95 19.34
C LEU A 187 10.86 3.40 18.65
N ILE A 188 10.14 4.24 17.91
CA ILE A 188 8.94 3.86 17.15
C ILE A 188 9.21 3.44 15.71
N LYS A 189 10.47 3.23 15.30
CA LYS A 189 10.82 2.90 13.90
C LYS A 189 10.03 1.71 13.32
N ALA A 190 9.65 0.76 14.18
CA ALA A 190 8.80 -0.35 13.79
C ALA A 190 7.39 0.11 13.43
N GLY A 191 6.79 1.00 14.23
CA GLY A 191 5.49 1.61 13.94
C GLY A 191 5.52 2.45 12.67
N VAL A 192 6.61 3.21 12.44
CA VAL A 192 6.81 3.97 11.20
C VAL A 192 6.85 3.05 9.99
N GLY A 193 7.59 1.94 10.07
CA GLY A 193 7.64 0.94 9.00
C GLY A 193 6.26 0.35 8.69
N VAL A 194 5.48 0.00 9.72
CA VAL A 194 4.12 -0.54 9.56
C VAL A 194 3.18 0.50 8.94
N ALA A 195 3.20 1.74 9.43
CA ALA A 195 2.41 2.84 8.86
C ALA A 195 2.78 3.09 7.39
N ALA A 196 4.08 3.15 7.07
CA ALA A 196 4.58 3.32 5.71
C ALA A 196 4.11 2.20 4.77
N PHE A 197 4.16 0.94 5.24
CA PHE A 197 3.66 -0.21 4.51
C PHE A 197 2.17 -0.06 4.18
N PHE A 198 1.34 0.26 5.17
CA PHE A 198 -0.10 0.38 4.94
C PHE A 198 -0.46 1.59 4.06
N CYS A 199 0.23 2.73 4.21
CA CYS A 199 0.06 3.88 3.32
C CYS A 199 0.41 3.53 1.87
N PHE A 200 1.58 2.89 1.68
CA PHE A 200 2.03 2.42 0.38
C PHE A 200 1.00 1.46 -0.23
N MET A 201 0.63 0.41 0.50
CA MET A 201 -0.27 -0.64 0.00
C MET A 201 -1.63 -0.09 -0.38
N PHE A 202 -2.22 0.79 0.43
CA PHE A 202 -3.49 1.42 0.10
C PHE A 202 -3.37 2.22 -1.20
N SER A 203 -2.39 3.13 -1.29
CA SER A 203 -2.23 3.99 -2.46
C SER A 203 -1.84 3.20 -3.71
N TRP A 204 -1.10 2.09 -3.57
CA TRP A 204 -0.62 1.26 -4.67
C TRP A 204 -1.76 0.51 -5.38
N VAL A 205 -2.76 0.04 -4.62
CA VAL A 205 -3.87 -0.75 -5.16
C VAL A 205 -5.14 0.07 -5.41
N GLU A 206 -5.21 1.32 -4.95
CA GLU A 206 -6.36 2.19 -5.16
C GLU A 206 -6.52 2.50 -6.65
N LEU A 207 -7.67 2.10 -7.20
CA LEU A 207 -8.00 2.29 -8.61
C LEU A 207 -8.99 3.42 -8.83
N LEU A 208 -9.97 3.57 -7.96
CA LEU A 208 -11.18 4.33 -8.26
C LEU A 208 -10.88 5.83 -8.35
N LEU A 209 -10.23 6.39 -7.33
CA LEU A 209 -9.83 7.80 -7.32
C LEU A 209 -8.71 8.02 -8.32
N ALA A 210 -7.70 7.15 -8.33
CA ALA A 210 -6.55 7.31 -9.23
C ALA A 210 -6.97 7.31 -10.72
N ARG A 211 -7.89 6.43 -11.13
CA ARG A 211 -8.42 6.39 -12.50
C ARG A 211 -9.31 7.58 -12.84
N THR A 212 -10.11 8.07 -11.90
CA THR A 212 -11.03 9.19 -12.17
C THR A 212 -10.33 10.53 -12.23
N LEU A 213 -9.28 10.73 -11.43
CA LEU A 213 -8.56 12.00 -11.34
C LEU A 213 -7.46 12.17 -12.38
N THR A 214 -7.21 11.16 -13.20
CA THR A 214 -6.13 11.15 -14.22
C THR A 214 -6.63 10.73 -15.58
N SER A 215 -5.91 11.12 -16.63
CA SER A 215 -6.26 10.82 -18.02
C SER A 215 -5.06 10.29 -18.81
N VAL A 216 -4.00 11.09 -18.95
CA VAL A 216 -2.83 10.81 -19.79
C VAL A 216 -1.55 10.93 -18.99
N ASN A 217 -1.28 12.09 -18.39
CA ASN A 217 0.03 12.42 -17.81
C ASN A 217 0.33 11.64 -16.53
N ALA A 218 -0.65 11.49 -15.64
CA ALA A 218 -0.48 10.81 -14.35
C ALA A 218 -1.21 9.47 -14.26
N LYS A 219 -1.57 8.88 -15.41
CA LYS A 219 -2.38 7.66 -15.45
C LYS A 219 -1.72 6.49 -14.70
N PRO A 220 -2.40 5.84 -13.74
CA PRO A 220 -1.82 4.77 -12.92
C PRO A 220 -1.83 3.41 -13.65
N ILE A 221 -0.95 2.49 -13.25
CA ILE A 221 -0.90 1.14 -13.82
C ILE A 221 -2.23 0.40 -13.70
N VAL A 222 -2.93 0.54 -12.57
CA VAL A 222 -4.23 -0.10 -12.35
C VAL A 222 -5.29 0.36 -13.35
N ALA A 223 -5.21 1.61 -13.83
CA ALA A 223 -6.08 2.11 -14.91
C ALA A 223 -5.57 1.75 -16.31
N THR A 224 -4.27 1.54 -16.49
CA THR A 224 -3.72 1.01 -17.75
C THR A 224 -4.11 -0.45 -17.94
N MET A 225 -4.11 -1.26 -16.88
CA MET A 225 -4.55 -2.65 -16.92
C MET A 225 -5.99 -2.81 -17.39
N THR A 226 -6.88 -1.84 -17.16
CA THR A 226 -8.27 -1.92 -17.66
C THR A 226 -8.37 -1.84 -19.19
N ARG A 227 -7.31 -1.40 -19.89
CA ARG A 227 -7.27 -1.34 -21.36
C ARG A 227 -7.21 -2.72 -22.02
N THR A 228 -6.82 -3.76 -21.27
CA THR A 228 -6.80 -5.14 -21.79
C THR A 228 -8.20 -5.68 -22.05
N VAL A 229 -9.24 -5.01 -21.53
CA VAL A 229 -10.63 -5.34 -21.79
C VAL A 229 -11.14 -4.45 -22.93
N SER A 230 -11.54 -5.06 -24.04
CA SER A 230 -12.00 -4.36 -25.23
C SER A 230 -13.18 -5.08 -25.89
N ALA A 231 -13.80 -4.45 -26.89
CA ALA A 231 -14.89 -5.05 -27.65
C ALA A 231 -14.46 -6.29 -28.46
N SER A 232 -13.17 -6.39 -28.81
CA SER A 232 -12.59 -7.54 -29.52
C SER A 232 -12.17 -8.68 -28.59
N GLY A 233 -12.35 -8.52 -27.27
CA GLY A 233 -12.01 -9.52 -26.26
C GLY A 233 -11.05 -8.99 -25.20
N MET A 234 -10.59 -9.91 -24.35
CA MET A 234 -9.66 -9.63 -23.26
C MET A 234 -8.25 -10.14 -23.59
N ASP A 235 -7.26 -9.27 -23.42
CA ASP A 235 -5.85 -9.64 -23.45
C ASP A 235 -5.43 -10.18 -22.07
N TRP A 236 -5.70 -11.47 -21.86
CA TRP A 236 -5.37 -12.20 -20.64
C TRP A 236 -3.87 -12.31 -20.40
N ALA A 237 -3.10 -12.51 -21.47
CA ALA A 237 -1.65 -12.71 -21.40
C ALA A 237 -0.94 -11.44 -20.92
N THR A 238 -1.24 -10.29 -21.52
CA THR A 238 -0.67 -9.00 -21.10
C THR A 238 -1.20 -8.58 -19.74
N LEU A 239 -2.48 -8.83 -19.44
CA LEU A 239 -3.05 -8.54 -18.11
C LEU A 239 -2.35 -9.35 -17.01
N ALA A 240 -2.08 -10.63 -17.25
CA ALA A 240 -1.36 -11.49 -16.33
C ALA A 240 0.09 -11.02 -16.13
N ALA A 241 0.81 -10.69 -17.22
CA ALA A 241 2.16 -10.14 -17.13
C ALA A 241 2.22 -8.83 -16.33
N ALA A 242 1.25 -7.93 -16.57
CA ALA A 242 1.13 -6.71 -15.78
C ALA A 242 0.82 -7.01 -14.31
N GLY A 243 -0.10 -7.93 -14.03
CA GLY A 243 -0.41 -8.39 -12.67
C GLY A 243 0.80 -8.97 -11.93
N VAL A 244 1.67 -9.70 -12.62
CA VAL A 244 2.92 -10.22 -12.02
C VAL A 244 3.86 -9.07 -11.63
N LEU A 245 4.03 -8.08 -12.51
CA LEU A 245 4.88 -6.93 -12.24
C LEU A 245 4.33 -6.05 -11.11
N THR A 246 3.01 -5.96 -10.93
CA THR A 246 2.42 -5.19 -9.82
C THR A 246 2.63 -5.84 -8.45
N ILE A 247 2.90 -7.16 -8.38
CA ILE A 247 3.30 -7.84 -7.15
C ILE A 247 4.68 -7.37 -6.68
N VAL A 248 5.59 -7.05 -7.60
CA VAL A 248 7.01 -6.81 -7.28
C VAL A 248 7.20 -5.64 -6.30
N PRO A 249 6.64 -4.44 -6.52
CA PRO A 249 6.76 -3.34 -5.55
C PRO A 249 6.19 -3.71 -4.17
N GLY A 250 5.01 -4.33 -4.13
CA GLY A 250 4.40 -4.78 -2.87
C GLY A 250 5.28 -5.79 -2.11
N ALA A 251 5.85 -6.76 -2.83
CA ALA A 251 6.77 -7.74 -2.26
C ALA A 251 8.06 -7.10 -1.70
N ILE A 252 8.60 -6.09 -2.40
CA ILE A 252 9.76 -5.31 -1.92
C ILE A 252 9.42 -4.60 -0.61
N VAL A 253 8.27 -3.93 -0.52
CA VAL A 253 7.86 -3.25 0.72
C VAL A 253 7.67 -4.27 1.85
N ILE A 254 7.02 -5.41 1.60
CA ILE A 254 6.91 -6.49 2.60
C ILE A 254 8.29 -6.96 3.05
N TRP A 255 9.23 -7.14 2.13
CA TRP A 255 10.60 -7.55 2.44
C TRP A 255 11.27 -6.56 3.40
N PHE A 256 11.14 -5.25 3.18
CA PHE A 256 11.68 -4.23 4.08
C PHE A 256 10.97 -4.20 5.45
N VAL A 257 9.65 -4.41 5.49
CA VAL A 257 8.85 -4.18 6.70
C VAL A 257 8.60 -5.46 7.52
N ARG A 258 8.89 -6.66 7.00
CA ARG A 258 8.63 -7.94 7.70
C ARG A 258 9.17 -8.00 9.14
N HIS A 259 10.34 -7.40 9.39
CA HIS A 259 10.98 -7.39 10.72
C HIS A 259 10.27 -6.44 11.70
N TYR A 260 9.54 -5.46 11.18
CA TYR A 260 8.75 -4.49 11.95
C TYR A 260 7.31 -4.96 12.16
N ILE A 261 6.67 -5.53 11.12
CA ILE A 261 5.30 -6.08 11.21
C ILE A 261 5.22 -7.18 12.26
N ALA A 262 6.20 -8.09 12.30
CA ALA A 262 6.23 -9.18 13.27
C ALA A 262 6.29 -8.69 14.73
N LYS A 263 6.91 -7.53 14.99
CA LYS A 263 6.98 -6.90 16.32
C LYS A 263 5.70 -6.12 16.66
N GLY A 264 5.10 -5.44 15.67
CA GLY A 264 3.86 -4.69 15.85
C GLY A 264 2.69 -5.56 16.31
N PHE A 265 2.53 -6.75 15.74
CA PHE A 265 1.51 -7.71 16.18
C PHE A 265 1.81 -8.38 17.53
N ALA A 266 3.08 -8.40 17.95
CA ALA A 266 3.48 -9.01 19.22
C ALA A 266 3.19 -8.10 20.42
N MET A 267 3.26 -6.77 20.26
CA MET A 267 2.97 -5.81 21.35
C MET A 267 1.48 -5.58 21.59
N GLY A 268 0.61 -5.96 20.63
CA GLY A 268 -0.85 -5.93 20.79
C GLY A 268 -1.45 -7.16 21.48
N ARG A 269 -0.62 -8.10 21.97
CA ARG A 269 -1.09 -9.27 22.71
C ARG A 269 -1.04 -8.99 24.21
N VAL A 270 -2.23 -8.89 24.79
CA VAL A 270 -2.52 -9.18 26.20
C VAL A 270 -2.13 -10.64 26.50
#